data_AF-A0A7V3JIQ9-F1
#
_entry.id   AF-A0A7V3JIQ9-F1
#
_cell.length_a   1.000
_cell.length_b   1.000
_cell.length_c   1.000
_cell.angle_alpha   90.00
_cell.angle_beta   90.00
_cell.angle_gamma   90.00
#
_symmetry.space_group_name_H-M   'P 1'
#
loop_
_entity.id
_entity.type
_entity.pdbx_description
1 polymer ?
#
loop_
_entity_poly.entity_id
_entity_poly.type
_entity_poly.pdbx_seq_one_letter_code
_entity_poly.pdbx_strand_id
1 'polypeptide(L)'
;FRQVPVLDSGARGATMTFVQRNLGDVLLTWENEALLALKEMGADKLEIVVPSVSILAEPPVAVVDKVVDKRGTREVAEAYLRHLYSPAGQTLAAKHFYRPRNASSVPKELLDQFPKVDLFTVDEVFGGWEKAQAEHFDDGGVFDQITKR
;
A
#
# COMPACT_ATOMS: atom_id res chain seq x y z
N PHE A 1 1.93 11.66 19.75
CA PHE A 1 2.04 10.19 19.81
C PHE A 1 1.32 9.52 20.98
N ARG A 2 0.59 10.23 21.86
CA ARG A 2 -0.20 9.61 22.96
C ARG A 2 -1.32 8.66 22.49
N GLN A 3 -1.66 8.70 21.20
CA GLN A 3 -2.75 7.93 20.57
C GLN A 3 -2.24 6.83 19.63
N VAL A 4 -0.92 6.60 19.58
CA VAL A 4 -0.33 5.52 18.78
C VAL A 4 0.25 4.49 19.75
N PRO A 5 -0.51 3.42 20.05
CA PRO A 5 -0.12 2.47 21.08
C PRO A 5 0.99 1.50 20.62
N VAL A 6 1.11 1.23 19.31
CA VAL A 6 2.11 0.34 18.71
C VAL A 6 2.57 0.88 17.36
N LEU A 7 3.88 0.78 17.09
CA LEU A 7 4.51 1.01 15.78
C LEU A 7 5.01 -0.32 15.22
N ASP A 8 4.12 -1.06 14.57
CA ASP A 8 4.49 -2.33 13.92
C ASP A 8 5.38 -2.09 12.70
N SER A 9 6.26 -3.04 12.40
CA SER A 9 7.25 -2.92 11.32
C SER A 9 6.66 -3.02 9.90
N GLY A 10 5.36 -3.30 9.76
CA GLY A 10 4.71 -3.44 8.46
C GLY A 10 3.21 -3.64 8.57
N ALA A 11 2.51 -3.44 7.43
CA ALA A 11 1.06 -3.37 7.36
C ALA A 11 0.37 -4.63 7.91
N ARG A 12 0.79 -5.83 7.50
CA ARG A 12 0.22 -7.10 8.02
C ARG A 12 0.42 -7.26 9.52
N GLY A 13 1.56 -6.82 10.05
CA GLY A 13 1.81 -6.82 11.50
C GLY A 13 0.83 -5.93 12.23
N ALA A 14 0.65 -4.70 11.75
CA ALA A 14 -0.31 -3.74 12.29
C ALA A 14 -1.76 -4.25 12.22
N THR A 15 -2.16 -4.86 11.10
CA THR A 15 -3.47 -5.52 10.95
C THR A 15 -3.67 -6.60 12.01
N MET A 16 -2.67 -7.44 12.26
CA MET A 16 -2.75 -8.50 13.27
C MET A 16 -2.83 -7.95 14.69
N THR A 17 -2.06 -6.90 15.00
CA THR A 17 -2.16 -6.19 16.29
C THR A 17 -3.56 -5.62 16.50
N PHE A 18 -4.11 -4.94 15.50
CA PHE A 18 -5.43 -4.35 15.57
C PHE A 18 -6.54 -5.41 15.70
N VAL A 19 -6.57 -6.36 14.77
CA VAL A 19 -7.67 -7.32 14.63
C VAL A 19 -7.61 -8.45 15.66
N GLN A 20 -6.42 -9.01 15.91
CA GLN A 20 -6.29 -10.20 16.77
C GLN A 20 -5.95 -9.85 18.21
N ARG A 21 -5.17 -8.80 18.43
CA ARG A 21 -4.81 -8.35 19.79
C ARG A 21 -5.75 -7.26 20.31
N ASN A 22 -6.72 -6.82 19.49
CA ASN A 22 -7.73 -5.84 19.83
C ASN A 22 -7.13 -4.55 20.43
N LEU A 23 -6.09 -4.04 19.76
CA LEU A 23 -5.30 -2.92 20.24
C LEU A 23 -5.42 -1.74 19.28
N GLY A 24 -5.94 -0.63 19.81
CA GLY A 24 -6.29 0.58 19.06
C GLY A 24 -7.74 0.57 18.60
N ASP A 25 -8.34 1.76 18.44
CA ASP A 25 -9.73 1.92 17.99
C ASP A 25 -9.85 2.06 16.46
N VAL A 26 -8.77 2.55 15.82
CA VAL A 26 -8.67 2.76 14.37
C VAL A 26 -7.27 2.34 13.91
N LEU A 27 -7.20 1.66 12.76
CA LEU A 27 -5.96 1.31 12.09
C LEU A 27 -5.82 2.10 10.78
N LEU A 28 -4.73 2.87 10.66
CA LEU A 28 -4.28 3.39 9.37
C LEU A 28 -3.56 2.28 8.62
N THR A 29 -4.16 1.77 7.54
CA THR A 29 -3.61 0.65 6.77
C THR A 29 -3.80 0.85 5.27
N TRP A 30 -3.11 0.01 4.50
CA TRP A 30 -3.29 -0.07 3.06
C TRP A 30 -4.69 -0.59 2.72
N GLU A 31 -5.28 -0.08 1.64
CA GLU A 31 -6.61 -0.50 1.18
C GLU A 31 -6.68 -2.02 0.93
N ASN A 32 -5.62 -2.61 0.37
CA ASN A 32 -5.59 -4.06 0.13
C ASN A 32 -5.62 -4.88 1.43
N GLU A 33 -5.01 -4.38 2.51
CA GLU A 33 -5.03 -5.03 3.83
C GLU A 33 -6.39 -4.85 4.51
N ALA A 34 -7.01 -3.67 4.39
CA ALA A 34 -8.35 -3.42 4.93
C ALA A 34 -9.40 -4.33 4.27
N LEU A 35 -9.39 -4.42 2.94
CA LEU A 35 -10.30 -5.30 2.18
C LEU A 35 -10.03 -6.78 2.46
N LEU A 36 -8.77 -7.18 2.60
CA LEU A 36 -8.41 -8.54 3.00
C LEU A 36 -8.91 -8.87 4.40
N ALA A 37 -8.68 -7.98 5.37
CA ALA A 37 -9.12 -8.16 6.75
C ALA A 37 -10.66 -8.25 6.83
N LEU A 38 -11.37 -7.39 6.10
CA LEU A 38 -12.83 -7.43 6.01
C LEU A 38 -13.33 -8.77 5.44
N LYS A 39 -12.67 -9.29 4.40
CA LYS A 39 -12.99 -10.60 3.82
C LYS A 39 -12.66 -11.77 4.76
N GLU A 40 -11.55 -11.72 5.49
CA GLU A 40 -11.12 -12.78 6.41
C GLU A 40 -11.94 -12.80 7.71
N MET A 41 -12.32 -11.62 8.23
CA MET A 41 -12.91 -11.48 9.56
C MET A 41 -14.43 -11.29 9.55
N GLY A 42 -15.01 -10.80 8.44
CA GLY A 42 -16.41 -10.45 8.32
C GLY A 42 -16.72 -8.98 8.64
N ALA A 43 -17.78 -8.45 8.02
CA ALA A 43 -18.24 -7.06 8.17
C ALA A 43 -18.94 -6.79 9.52
N ASP A 44 -19.17 -7.83 10.32
CA ASP A 44 -19.69 -7.73 11.70
C ASP A 44 -18.62 -7.29 12.70
N LYS A 45 -17.33 -7.40 12.34
CA LYS A 45 -16.20 -7.09 13.23
C LYS A 45 -15.41 -5.85 12.83
N LEU A 46 -15.43 -5.51 11.56
CA LEU A 46 -14.62 -4.43 10.99
C LEU A 46 -15.47 -3.56 10.06
N GLU A 47 -15.22 -2.27 10.14
CA GLU A 47 -15.75 -1.28 9.21
C GLU A 47 -14.58 -0.57 8.53
N ILE A 48 -14.70 -0.36 7.22
CA ILE A 48 -13.76 0.46 6.46
C ILE A 48 -14.31 1.88 6.42
N VAL A 49 -13.63 2.80 7.10
CA VAL A 49 -13.92 4.24 7.03
C VAL A 49 -13.06 4.87 5.95
N VAL A 50 -13.69 5.33 4.87
CA VAL A 50 -13.01 6.04 3.77
C VAL A 50 -12.96 7.54 4.09
N PRO A 51 -11.77 8.15 4.22
CA PRO A 51 -11.67 9.58 4.51
C PRO A 51 -12.10 10.43 3.32
N SER A 52 -12.34 11.71 3.54
CA SER A 52 -12.64 12.66 2.45
C SER A 52 -11.49 12.82 1.46
N VAL A 53 -10.26 12.61 1.91
CA VAL A 53 -9.05 12.69 1.09
C VAL A 53 -8.03 11.65 1.56
N SER A 54 -7.27 11.08 0.63
CA SER A 54 -6.15 10.16 0.90
C SER A 54 -5.02 10.37 -0.11
N ILE A 55 -3.93 9.61 0.04
CA ILE A 55 -2.77 9.66 -0.86
C ILE A 55 -2.83 8.52 -1.88
N LEU A 56 -2.53 8.82 -3.15
CA LEU A 56 -2.27 7.81 -4.16
C LEU A 56 -0.93 7.14 -3.85
N ALA A 57 -0.99 5.93 -3.32
CA ALA A 57 0.20 5.15 -3.04
C ALA A 57 0.57 4.27 -4.25
N GLU A 58 1.83 4.36 -4.69
CA GLU A 58 2.28 3.79 -5.96
C GLU A 58 3.49 2.86 -5.76
N PRO A 59 3.28 1.58 -5.34
CA PRO A 59 4.39 0.65 -5.08
C PRO A 59 5.21 0.37 -6.35
N PRO A 60 6.47 0.82 -6.43
CA PRO A 60 7.29 0.63 -7.62
C PRO A 60 7.93 -0.77 -7.63
N VAL A 61 8.19 -1.30 -8.83
CA VAL A 61 8.95 -2.53 -9.05
C VAL A 61 10.12 -2.26 -9.99
N ALA A 62 11.25 -2.93 -9.77
CA ALA A 62 12.46 -2.75 -10.57
C ALA A 62 13.24 -4.05 -10.73
N VAL A 63 13.93 -4.18 -11.85
CA VAL A 63 14.96 -5.21 -12.05
C VAL A 63 16.23 -4.76 -11.33
N VAL A 64 16.90 -5.68 -10.63
CA VAL A 64 18.20 -5.40 -10.00
C VAL A 64 19.31 -5.81 -10.96
N ASP A 65 19.79 -4.87 -11.77
CA ASP A 65 20.73 -5.12 -12.89
C ASP A 65 21.93 -5.98 -12.51
N LYS A 66 22.67 -5.56 -11.47
CA LYS A 66 23.87 -6.28 -11.00
C LYS A 66 23.58 -7.74 -10.63
N VAL A 67 22.39 -8.05 -10.14
CA VAL A 67 22.02 -9.41 -9.72
C VAL A 67 21.64 -10.25 -10.93
N VAL A 68 20.82 -9.72 -11.84
CA VAL A 68 20.35 -10.47 -13.00
C VAL A 68 21.48 -10.72 -14.01
N ASP A 69 22.42 -9.79 -14.15
CA ASP A 69 23.59 -9.96 -15.02
C ASP A 69 24.53 -11.02 -14.46
N LYS A 70 24.78 -11.00 -13.14
CA LYS A 70 25.60 -12.01 -12.47
C LYS A 70 24.99 -13.42 -12.57
N ARG A 71 23.66 -13.53 -12.53
CA ARG A 71 22.94 -14.81 -12.52
C ARG A 71 22.48 -15.28 -13.90
N GLY A 72 22.63 -14.46 -14.93
CA GLY A 72 22.10 -14.75 -16.27
C GLY A 72 20.57 -14.84 -16.32
N THR A 73 19.86 -14.12 -15.44
CA THR A 73 18.40 -14.22 -15.29
C THR A 73 17.66 -12.97 -15.76
N ARG A 74 18.30 -12.10 -16.55
CA ARG A 74 17.71 -10.82 -16.99
C ARG A 74 16.41 -11.01 -17.74
N GLU A 75 16.40 -11.88 -18.75
CA GLU A 75 15.24 -12.10 -19.60
C GLU A 75 14.00 -12.55 -18.79
N VAL A 76 14.17 -13.55 -17.91
CA VAL A 76 13.07 -14.06 -17.08
C VAL A 76 12.62 -13.04 -16.02
N ALA A 77 13.53 -12.26 -15.43
CA ALA A 77 13.19 -11.23 -14.44
C ALA A 77 12.40 -10.08 -15.08
N GLU A 78 12.82 -9.63 -16.26
CA GLU A 78 12.08 -8.61 -17.00
C GLU A 78 10.72 -9.12 -17.48
N ALA A 79 10.64 -10.38 -17.96
CA ALA A 79 9.38 -10.99 -18.35
C ALA A 79 8.41 -11.09 -17.17
N TYR A 80 8.91 -11.44 -15.99
CA TYR A 80 8.13 -11.46 -14.75
C TYR A 80 7.52 -10.09 -14.44
N LEU A 81 8.32 -9.02 -14.45
CA LEU A 81 7.81 -7.67 -14.19
C LEU A 81 6.84 -7.18 -15.28
N ARG A 82 7.14 -7.44 -16.56
CA ARG A 82 6.22 -7.11 -17.67
C ARG A 82 4.89 -7.83 -17.51
N HIS A 83 4.89 -9.07 -17.01
CA HIS A 83 3.67 -9.84 -16.81
C HIS A 83 2.74 -9.23 -15.75
N LEU A 84 3.26 -8.50 -14.76
CA LEU A 84 2.44 -7.76 -13.78
C LEU A 84 1.50 -6.76 -14.47
N TYR A 85 1.91 -6.21 -15.62
CA TYR A 85 1.14 -5.24 -16.41
C TYR A 85 0.31 -5.89 -17.53
N SER A 86 0.35 -7.22 -17.67
CA SER A 86 -0.53 -7.94 -18.58
C SER A 86 -1.98 -7.94 -18.06
N PRO A 87 -3.00 -8.19 -18.92
CA PRO A 87 -4.39 -8.34 -18.48
C PRO A 87 -4.56 -9.36 -17.33
N ALA A 88 -3.82 -10.47 -17.38
CA ALA A 88 -3.83 -11.47 -16.33
C ALA A 88 -3.23 -10.93 -15.01
N GLY A 89 -2.10 -10.25 -15.09
CA GLY A 89 -1.46 -9.62 -13.93
C GLY A 89 -2.35 -8.54 -13.28
N GLN A 90 -2.99 -7.70 -14.09
CA GLN A 90 -3.90 -6.65 -13.62
C GLN A 90 -5.18 -7.24 -13.00
N THR A 91 -5.72 -8.31 -13.59
CA THR A 91 -6.85 -9.04 -13.01
C THR A 91 -6.50 -9.68 -11.67
N LEU A 92 -5.30 -10.26 -11.55
CA LEU A 92 -4.80 -10.80 -10.29
C LEU A 92 -4.60 -9.70 -9.24
N ALA A 93 -4.04 -8.55 -9.62
CA ALA A 93 -3.90 -7.40 -8.72
C ALA A 93 -5.27 -7.01 -8.12
N ALA A 94 -6.29 -6.83 -8.96
CA ALA A 94 -7.64 -6.51 -8.50
C ALA A 94 -8.24 -7.62 -7.63
N LYS A 95 -8.11 -8.89 -8.01
CA LYS A 95 -8.56 -10.04 -7.21
C LYS A 95 -7.94 -10.06 -5.80
N HIS A 96 -6.72 -9.55 -5.67
CA HIS A 96 -5.98 -9.44 -4.42
C HIS A 96 -6.03 -8.01 -3.83
N PHE A 97 -7.07 -7.25 -4.17
CA PHE A 97 -7.39 -5.95 -3.57
C PHE A 97 -6.42 -4.81 -3.87
N TYR A 98 -5.58 -4.94 -4.89
CA TYR A 98 -4.75 -3.85 -5.39
C TYR A 98 -5.44 -3.15 -6.55
N ARG A 99 -5.46 -1.81 -6.55
CA ARG A 99 -6.01 -1.03 -7.66
C ARG A 99 -5.19 -1.27 -8.94
N PRO A 100 -5.76 -1.84 -10.01
CA PRO A 100 -5.04 -2.05 -11.26
C PRO A 100 -4.83 -0.72 -12.00
N ARG A 101 -3.69 -0.56 -12.68
CA ARG A 101 -3.41 0.59 -13.55
C ARG A 101 -4.22 0.50 -14.85
N ASN A 102 -4.34 -0.71 -15.41
CA ASN A 102 -5.14 -0.94 -16.61
C ASN A 102 -6.51 -1.53 -16.26
N ALA A 103 -7.36 -0.73 -15.65
CA ALA A 103 -8.70 -1.14 -15.23
C ALA A 103 -9.58 -1.63 -16.42
N SER A 104 -9.33 -1.17 -17.65
CA SER A 104 -10.11 -1.59 -18.82
C SER A 104 -9.94 -3.08 -19.17
N SER A 105 -8.85 -3.70 -18.71
CA SER A 105 -8.55 -5.12 -18.90
C SER A 105 -9.08 -6.03 -17.78
N VAL A 106 -9.71 -5.45 -16.76
CA VAL A 106 -10.15 -6.14 -15.54
C VAL A 106 -11.68 -6.26 -15.52
N PRO A 107 -12.25 -7.42 -15.13
CA PRO A 107 -13.68 -7.58 -14.92
C PRO A 107 -14.25 -6.51 -13.97
N LYS A 108 -15.40 -5.93 -14.33
CA LYS A 108 -16.00 -4.80 -13.59
C LYS A 108 -16.29 -5.14 -12.14
N GLU A 109 -16.66 -6.40 -11.87
CA GLU A 109 -17.02 -6.90 -10.54
C GLU A 109 -15.82 -6.85 -9.58
N LEU A 110 -14.59 -6.95 -10.10
CA LEU A 110 -13.36 -6.80 -9.31
C LEU A 110 -12.98 -5.34 -9.07
N LEU A 111 -13.62 -4.40 -9.76
CA LEU A 111 -13.42 -2.97 -9.57
C LEU A 111 -14.43 -2.37 -8.59
N ASP A 112 -15.62 -2.97 -8.46
CA ASP A 112 -16.72 -2.48 -7.61
C ASP A 112 -16.38 -2.51 -6.10
N GLN A 113 -15.36 -3.26 -5.70
CA GLN A 113 -14.86 -3.32 -4.31
C GLN A 113 -14.05 -2.08 -3.89
N PHE A 114 -13.62 -1.23 -4.83
CA PHE A 114 -12.78 -0.07 -4.53
C PHE A 114 -13.65 1.18 -4.30
N PRO A 115 -13.68 1.75 -3.09
CA PRO A 115 -14.42 2.97 -2.83
C PRO A 115 -13.84 4.15 -3.62
N LYS A 116 -14.71 5.09 -3.97
CA LYS A 116 -14.29 6.39 -4.48
C LYS A 116 -13.73 7.23 -3.34
N VAL A 117 -12.61 7.88 -3.59
CA VAL A 117 -11.90 8.75 -2.65
C VAL A 117 -11.10 9.77 -3.44
N ASP A 118 -11.02 10.99 -2.95
CA ASP A 118 -10.17 12.02 -3.54
C ASP A 118 -8.72 11.73 -3.17
N LEU A 119 -7.84 11.62 -4.18
CA LEU A 119 -6.45 11.25 -4.01
C LEU A 119 -5.53 12.37 -4.45
N PHE A 120 -4.58 12.74 -3.60
CA PHE A 120 -3.42 13.55 -3.99
C PHE A 120 -2.20 12.65 -4.19
N THR A 121 -1.24 13.13 -4.97
CA THR A 121 0.03 12.43 -5.21
C THR A 121 1.16 13.00 -4.36
N VAL A 122 2.24 12.24 -4.24
CA VAL A 122 3.47 12.70 -3.56
C VAL A 122 4.06 13.92 -4.28
N ASP A 123 3.97 13.97 -5.61
CA ASP A 123 4.49 15.06 -6.42
C ASP A 123 3.71 16.37 -6.21
N GLU A 124 2.37 16.30 -6.14
CA GLU A 124 1.50 17.48 -5.97
C GLU A 124 1.69 18.18 -4.62
N VAL A 125 1.84 17.41 -3.53
CA VAL A 125 1.84 17.95 -2.17
C VAL A 125 3.25 18.13 -1.60
N PHE A 126 4.16 17.17 -1.88
CA PHE A 126 5.49 17.15 -1.27
C PHE A 126 6.61 17.46 -2.26
N GLY A 127 6.30 17.58 -3.56
CA GLY A 127 7.28 17.87 -4.60
C GLY A 127 8.23 16.70 -4.89
N GLY A 128 7.76 15.47 -4.65
CA GLY A 128 8.45 14.22 -4.97
C GLY A 128 9.04 13.51 -3.74
N TRP A 129 9.36 12.22 -3.92
CA TRP A 129 9.81 11.33 -2.84
C TRP A 129 11.11 11.80 -2.17
N GLU A 130 12.06 12.37 -2.91
CA GLU A 130 13.33 12.84 -2.36
C GLU A 130 13.12 13.94 -1.30
N LYS A 131 12.24 14.90 -1.59
CA LYS A 131 11.90 15.98 -0.66
C LYS A 131 11.08 15.47 0.53
N ALA A 132 10.06 14.65 0.25
CA ALA A 132 9.20 14.08 1.29
C ALA A 132 10.02 13.26 2.31
N GLN A 133 10.97 12.44 1.81
CA GLN A 133 11.86 11.63 2.62
C GLN A 133 12.78 12.50 3.49
N ALA A 134 13.49 13.45 2.87
CA ALA A 134 14.44 14.32 3.57
C ALA A 134 13.77 15.19 4.65
N GLU A 135 12.58 15.72 4.37
CA GLU A 135 11.87 16.58 5.31
C GLU A 135 11.26 15.78 6.48
N HIS A 136 10.60 14.66 6.17
CA HIS A 136 9.76 13.98 7.15
C HIS A 136 10.41 12.78 7.83
N PHE A 137 11.27 12.02 7.15
CA PHE A 137 11.62 10.66 7.56
C PHE A 137 13.12 10.40 7.74
N ASP A 138 14.00 11.28 7.25
CA ASP A 138 15.44 11.20 7.55
C ASP A 138 15.71 11.48 9.04
N ASP A 139 16.90 11.09 9.50
CA ASP A 139 17.33 11.31 10.89
C ASP A 139 17.20 12.81 11.27
N GLY A 140 16.44 13.10 12.33
CA GLY A 140 16.13 14.48 12.74
C GLY A 140 15.00 15.18 11.96
N GLY A 141 14.38 14.50 10.99
CA GLY A 141 13.21 14.96 10.26
C GLY A 141 11.96 15.16 11.13
N VAL A 142 10.86 15.57 10.50
CA VAL A 142 9.61 15.89 11.22
C VAL A 142 9.11 14.72 12.08
N PHE A 143 9.20 13.48 11.60
CA PHE A 143 8.78 12.29 12.35
C PHE A 143 9.54 12.15 13.68
N ASP A 144 10.86 12.36 13.66
CA ASP A 144 11.69 12.36 14.86
C ASP A 144 11.29 13.47 15.84
N GLN A 145 10.99 14.66 15.32
CA GLN A 145 10.62 15.81 16.15
C GLN A 145 9.28 15.61 16.86
N ILE A 146 8.32 14.94 16.22
CA ILE A 146 7.00 14.67 16.81
C ILE A 146 6.99 13.44 17.74
N THR A 147 7.99 12.56 17.65
CA THR A 147 8.10 11.34 18.47
C THR A 147 9.01 11.50 19.70
N LYS A 148 10.00 12.41 19.68
CA LYS A 148 10.95 12.66 20.78
C LYS A 148 10.36 13.40 22.02
N ARG A 149 9.03 13.46 22.19
CA ARG A 149 8.38 14.14 23.33
C ARG A 149 7.73 13.19 24.33
#